data_AF-A0A424QUL8-F1
#
_entry.id   AF-A0A424QUL8-F1
#
_cell.length_a   1.000
_cell.length_b   1.000
_cell.length_c   1.000
_cell.angle_alpha   90.00
_cell.angle_beta   90.00
_cell.angle_gamma   90.00
#
_symmetry.space_group_name_H-M   'P 1'
#
loop_
_entity.id
_entity.type
_entity.pdbx_description
1 polymer ?
#
loop_
_entity_poly.entity_id
_entity_poly.type
_entity_poly.pdbx_seq_one_letter_code
_entity_poly.pdbx_strand_id
1 'polypeptide(L)'
;MHKSASTNSPQTNTQALQLIGAITLLRLLWHGLSPVGMAGDETYYWLWGQYPDWGYFSKPPLIGWLYGALGSIFGNFTWIFKATATLLGAGSLWFFYRFLLLLSQDGLLSLAGLTALALMPANLLLGSMLTIDAPLMFFWICGLYCTTSILLSKECRTATYAALWLALCLGHLSKQMMLLQIGLILLLCLLHRRDLLLRPALWLTLAGSLIALLPPLFWNAQNDWITVAHTAHHFEAGKSGMAEALSRFGELWGALAGLISPLLLLLLFPALIWSWQHRREPAVNICLFYGAAGLAVMSAMAFRQRINPNWPAVFLYGSLALIVLWSAQNAARTRWFQRGVRVAAVISLGLMILLPLLGPLAGQFAKIGIQPQRRGWLGYPEMVAQCSEMAPTAKQLLFVGHRFTASQFAYHGSEPKSVYLWNNSGKTRSQFDFFPTPEADLPTLLVVEQKKATSEASPPEDLASRLDNLKRLGDLPMHPVRDYPRFHIYLADSLQPDSANTTVNE
;
A
#
# COMPACT_ATOMS: atom_id res chain seq x y z
N MET A 1 -7.56 26.55 -37.47
CA MET A 1 -8.24 27.36 -36.45
C MET A 1 -7.57 27.11 -35.10
N HIS A 2 -7.06 28.20 -34.51
CA HIS A 2 -6.38 28.37 -33.20
C HIS A 2 -5.37 27.30 -32.73
N LYS A 3 -4.09 27.58 -32.98
CA LYS A 3 -3.03 27.37 -31.99
C LYS A 3 -3.35 28.31 -30.81
N SER A 4 -3.97 27.81 -29.74
CA SER A 4 -4.03 28.57 -28.50
C SER A 4 -2.64 28.58 -27.87
N ALA A 5 -2.29 29.73 -27.31
CA ALA A 5 -1.03 30.00 -26.65
C ALA A 5 -0.69 28.91 -25.61
N SER A 6 0.59 28.62 -25.45
CA SER A 6 1.12 27.71 -24.43
C SER A 6 0.58 28.12 -23.05
N THR A 7 -0.42 27.41 -22.53
CA THR A 7 -1.02 27.62 -21.21
C THR A 7 -0.14 27.03 -20.11
N ASN A 8 1.18 27.12 -20.26
CA ASN A 8 2.11 26.87 -19.18
C ASN A 8 2.27 28.17 -18.37
N SER A 9 1.14 28.73 -17.92
CA SER A 9 1.14 30.01 -17.22
C SER A 9 1.47 29.78 -15.74
N PRO A 10 2.25 30.67 -15.10
CA PRO A 10 2.47 30.67 -13.66
C PRO A 10 1.18 30.52 -12.84
N GLN A 11 0.05 31.00 -13.39
CA GLN A 11 -1.28 30.88 -12.80
C GLN A 11 -1.74 29.42 -12.61
N THR A 12 -1.55 28.55 -13.61
CA THR A 12 -2.00 27.15 -13.50
C THR A 12 -1.16 26.34 -12.50
N ASN A 13 0.13 26.66 -12.36
CA ASN A 13 0.97 26.09 -11.30
C ASN A 13 0.46 26.51 -9.91
N THR A 14 0.13 27.80 -9.73
CA THR A 14 -0.45 28.30 -8.48
C THR A 14 -1.77 27.62 -8.16
N GLN A 15 -2.66 27.47 -9.15
CA GLN A 15 -3.93 26.74 -8.97
C GLN A 15 -3.72 25.27 -8.60
N ALA A 16 -2.75 24.60 -9.22
CA ALA A 16 -2.40 23.23 -8.88
C ALA A 16 -1.92 23.13 -7.43
N LEU A 17 -1.03 24.02 -6.98
CA LEU A 17 -0.55 24.06 -5.60
C LEU A 17 -1.67 24.39 -4.60
N GLN A 18 -2.58 25.32 -4.94
CA GLN A 18 -3.75 25.63 -4.12
C GLN A 18 -4.67 24.42 -3.98
N LEU A 19 -4.96 23.70 -5.06
CA LEU A 19 -5.76 22.49 -5.03
C LEU A 19 -5.11 21.38 -4.19
N ILE A 20 -3.80 21.15 -4.38
CA ILE A 20 -3.04 20.17 -3.59
C ILE A 20 -3.05 20.56 -2.11
N GLY A 21 -2.79 21.84 -1.80
CA GLY A 21 -2.82 22.37 -0.43
C GLY A 21 -4.19 22.20 0.23
N ALA A 22 -5.28 22.54 -0.48
CA ALA A 22 -6.64 22.40 0.02
C ALA A 22 -7.00 20.92 0.32
N ILE A 23 -6.66 20.00 -0.59
CA ILE A 23 -6.92 18.56 -0.40
C ILE A 23 -6.05 17.97 0.71
N THR A 24 -4.79 18.40 0.79
CA THR A 24 -3.87 18.01 1.87
C THR A 24 -4.42 18.45 3.21
N LEU A 25 -4.80 19.73 3.35
CA LEU A 25 -5.38 20.27 4.58
C LEU A 25 -6.68 19.54 4.96
N LEU A 26 -7.58 19.33 4.01
CA LEU A 26 -8.82 18.57 4.23
C LEU A 26 -8.53 17.17 4.77
N ARG A 27 -7.54 16.47 4.22
CA ARG A 27 -7.15 15.12 4.67
C ARG A 27 -6.51 15.13 6.05
N LEU A 28 -5.63 16.08 6.33
CA LEU A 28 -5.03 16.23 7.65
C LEU A 28 -6.08 16.51 8.72
N LEU A 29 -7.04 17.40 8.43
CA LEU A 29 -8.18 17.65 9.30
C LEU A 29 -9.04 16.40 9.47
N TRP A 30 -9.34 15.68 8.38
CA TRP A 30 -10.06 14.41 8.45
C TRP A 30 -9.33 13.39 9.33
N HIS A 31 -8.01 13.27 9.22
CA HIS A 31 -7.20 12.38 10.07
C HIS A 31 -7.19 12.79 11.53
N GLY A 32 -7.16 14.09 11.84
CA GLY A 32 -7.18 14.59 13.21
C GLY A 32 -8.55 14.47 13.89
N LEU A 33 -9.64 14.51 13.12
CA LEU A 33 -11.02 14.45 13.62
C LEU A 33 -11.64 13.05 13.56
N SER A 34 -11.07 12.15 12.76
CA SER A 34 -11.60 10.81 12.53
C SER A 34 -11.08 9.82 13.58
N PRO A 35 -11.93 8.94 14.14
CA PRO A 35 -11.50 7.86 15.04
C PRO A 35 -10.77 6.72 14.31
N VAL A 36 -10.59 6.81 12.98
CA VAL A 36 -9.96 5.77 12.17
C VAL A 36 -8.49 5.61 12.54
N GLY A 37 -8.16 4.48 13.18
CA GLY A 37 -6.81 4.09 13.55
C GLY A 37 -5.95 3.61 12.39
N MET A 38 -4.79 3.05 12.72
CA MET A 38 -3.91 2.38 11.77
C MET A 38 -4.49 1.02 11.36
N ALA A 39 -4.28 0.64 10.11
CA ALA A 39 -4.61 -0.69 9.61
C ALA A 39 -3.63 -1.76 10.08
N GLY A 40 -4.02 -3.03 9.89
CA GLY A 40 -3.16 -4.17 10.20
C GLY A 40 -1.80 -4.12 9.50
N ASP A 41 -1.77 -3.77 8.21
CA ASP A 41 -0.50 -3.58 7.50
C ASP A 41 0.31 -2.40 8.08
N GLU A 42 -0.35 -1.31 8.46
CA GLU A 42 0.33 -0.13 9.02
C GLU A 42 0.98 -0.46 10.38
N THR A 43 0.28 -1.12 11.30
CA THR A 43 0.89 -1.50 12.59
C THR A 43 1.95 -2.59 12.44
N TYR A 44 1.79 -3.48 11.47
CA TYR A 44 2.79 -4.50 11.18
C TYR A 44 4.08 -3.89 10.60
N TYR A 45 3.98 -2.96 9.65
CA TYR A 45 5.15 -2.23 9.14
C TYR A 45 5.72 -1.23 10.17
N TRP A 46 4.89 -0.67 11.04
CA TRP A 46 5.38 0.12 12.17
C TRP A 46 6.24 -0.73 13.12
N LEU A 47 5.83 -1.97 13.38
CA LEU A 47 6.59 -2.89 14.23
C LEU A 47 7.96 -3.22 13.62
N TRP A 48 8.06 -3.28 12.29
CA TRP A 48 9.35 -3.38 11.60
C TRP A 48 10.27 -2.19 11.90
N GLY A 49 9.71 -0.99 12.06
CA GLY A 49 10.47 0.19 12.47
C GLY A 49 11.00 0.13 13.91
N GLN A 50 10.47 -0.75 14.75
CA GLN A 50 11.00 -1.01 16.10
C GLN A 50 12.22 -1.94 16.09
N TYR A 51 12.45 -2.61 14.95
CA TYR A 51 13.57 -3.49 14.65
C TYR A 51 14.14 -3.15 13.25
N PRO A 52 14.80 -1.98 13.08
CA PRO A 52 15.35 -1.58 11.79
C PRO A 52 16.35 -2.60 11.24
N ASP A 53 16.16 -3.02 10.00
CA ASP A 53 17.05 -3.96 9.32
C ASP A 53 17.13 -3.64 7.82
N TRP A 54 18.02 -4.31 7.08
CA TRP A 54 18.24 -4.10 5.65
C TRP A 54 17.21 -4.82 4.76
N GLY A 55 16.39 -5.70 5.33
CA GLY A 55 15.26 -6.32 4.65
C GLY A 55 14.24 -6.85 5.66
N TYR A 56 13.06 -7.22 5.14
CA TYR A 56 11.99 -7.80 5.95
C TYR A 56 11.35 -8.96 5.20
N PHE A 57 10.66 -9.82 5.92
CA PHE A 57 10.02 -11.07 5.50
C PHE A 57 9.36 -11.03 4.12
N SER A 58 8.74 -9.91 3.75
CA SER A 58 8.03 -9.80 2.46
C SER A 58 8.36 -8.57 1.62
N LYS A 59 9.13 -7.60 2.14
CA LYS A 59 9.35 -6.30 1.49
C LYS A 59 10.77 -5.76 1.76
N PRO A 60 11.26 -4.85 0.90
CA PRO A 60 12.48 -4.11 1.17
C PRO A 60 12.28 -3.09 2.33
N PRO A 61 13.36 -2.44 2.80
CA PRO A 61 13.38 -1.91 4.17
C PRO A 61 12.78 -0.52 4.37
N LEU A 62 12.51 0.24 3.30
CA LEU A 62 12.21 1.67 3.42
C LEU A 62 11.00 1.95 4.31
N ILE A 63 9.97 1.10 4.29
CA ILE A 63 8.78 1.34 5.10
C ILE A 63 9.06 1.20 6.60
N GLY A 64 9.88 0.21 7.00
CA GLY A 64 10.31 0.04 8.39
C GLY A 64 11.19 1.20 8.84
N TRP A 65 12.15 1.61 8.02
CA TRP A 65 12.99 2.78 8.29
C TRP A 65 12.18 4.06 8.43
N LEU A 66 11.16 4.25 7.59
CA LEU A 66 10.30 5.43 7.64
C LEU A 66 9.52 5.48 8.95
N TYR A 67 8.92 4.36 9.36
CA TYR A 67 8.23 4.27 10.66
C TYR A 67 9.19 4.47 11.84
N GLY A 68 10.36 3.83 11.83
CA GLY A 68 11.36 3.97 12.89
C GLY A 68 11.88 5.40 13.02
N ALA A 69 12.24 6.04 11.90
CA ALA A 69 12.70 7.43 11.88
C ALA A 69 11.62 8.39 12.39
N LEU A 70 10.39 8.29 11.88
CA LEU A 70 9.28 9.13 12.32
C LEU A 70 8.96 8.92 13.81
N GLY A 71 8.91 7.66 14.25
CA GLY A 71 8.67 7.30 15.65
C GLY A 71 9.75 7.84 16.59
N SER A 72 11.01 7.82 16.17
CA SER A 72 12.13 8.35 16.97
C SER A 72 12.14 9.87 17.08
N ILE A 73 11.73 10.60 16.03
CA ILE A 73 11.79 12.06 15.98
C ILE A 73 10.54 12.69 16.61
N PHE A 74 9.37 12.13 16.31
CA PHE A 74 8.09 12.75 16.62
C PHE A 74 7.23 11.93 17.60
N GLY A 75 7.67 10.72 17.97
CA GLY A 75 6.89 9.77 18.76
C GLY A 75 5.96 8.89 17.90
N ASN A 76 5.43 7.83 18.52
CA ASN A 76 4.57 6.85 17.86
C ASN A 76 3.10 7.30 17.82
N PHE A 77 2.81 8.43 17.18
CA PHE A 77 1.43 8.92 17.04
C PHE A 77 0.85 8.63 15.66
N THR A 78 -0.36 8.07 15.65
CA THR A 78 -1.11 7.71 14.43
C THR A 78 -1.20 8.86 13.42
N TRP A 79 -1.41 10.09 13.92
CA TRP A 79 -1.56 11.26 13.05
C TRP A 79 -0.27 11.60 12.28
N ILE A 80 0.92 11.33 12.82
CA ILE A 80 2.21 11.57 12.15
C ILE A 80 2.36 10.66 10.95
N PHE A 81 2.05 9.38 11.12
CA PHE A 81 2.16 8.38 10.05
C PHE A 81 1.14 8.66 8.94
N LYS A 82 -0.11 8.98 9.31
CA LYS A 82 -1.14 9.37 8.34
C LYS A 82 -0.82 10.69 7.62
N ALA A 83 -0.26 11.66 8.34
CA ALA A 83 0.23 12.90 7.73
C ALA A 83 1.35 12.63 6.73
N THR A 84 2.29 11.73 7.04
CA THR A 84 3.37 11.35 6.14
C THR A 84 2.82 10.72 4.85
N ALA A 85 1.87 9.79 4.95
CA ALA A 85 1.20 9.22 3.78
C ALA A 85 0.50 10.30 2.93
N THR A 86 -0.14 11.25 3.61
CA THR A 86 -0.82 12.40 2.95
C THR A 86 0.17 13.28 2.21
N LEU A 87 1.34 13.56 2.80
CA LEU A 87 2.39 14.39 2.18
C LEU A 87 3.06 13.68 0.98
N LEU A 88 3.31 12.37 1.07
CA LEU A 88 3.75 11.57 -0.08
C LEU A 88 2.69 11.57 -1.20
N GLY A 89 1.41 11.49 -0.84
CA GLY A 89 0.29 11.65 -1.76
C GLY A 89 0.25 13.04 -2.42
N ALA A 90 0.46 14.10 -1.66
CA ALA A 90 0.52 15.48 -2.16
C ALA A 90 1.69 15.68 -3.15
N GLY A 91 2.85 15.13 -2.83
CA GLY A 91 3.99 15.08 -3.75
C GLY A 91 3.66 14.31 -5.03
N SER A 92 2.96 13.19 -4.90
CA SER A 92 2.53 12.38 -6.05
C SER A 92 1.58 13.15 -6.97
N LEU A 93 0.65 13.91 -6.40
CA LEU A 93 -0.26 14.79 -7.14
C LEU A 93 0.52 15.87 -7.90
N TRP A 94 1.52 16.49 -7.27
CA TRP A 94 2.35 17.49 -7.93
C TRP A 94 3.11 16.92 -9.12
N PHE A 95 3.80 15.78 -8.94
CA PHE A 95 4.52 15.14 -10.03
C PHE A 95 3.60 14.61 -11.13
N PHE A 96 2.38 14.17 -10.80
CA PHE A 96 1.39 13.81 -11.80
C PHE A 96 0.92 15.01 -12.63
N TYR A 97 0.67 16.16 -11.99
CA TYR A 97 0.37 17.41 -12.70
C TYR A 97 1.52 17.81 -13.64
N ARG A 98 2.76 17.76 -13.17
CA ARG A 98 3.95 18.06 -13.98
C ARG A 98 4.15 17.06 -15.12
N PHE A 99 3.85 15.78 -14.89
CA PHE A 99 3.85 14.74 -15.92
C PHE A 99 2.80 15.03 -17.00
N LEU A 100 1.55 15.32 -16.63
CA LEU A 100 0.50 15.71 -17.59
C LEU A 100 0.87 16.96 -18.38
N LEU A 101 1.52 17.93 -17.75
CA LEU A 101 1.94 19.16 -18.39
C LEU A 101 3.02 18.92 -19.45
N LEU A 102 3.93 17.97 -19.23
CA LEU A 102 4.89 17.54 -20.26
C LEU A 102 4.21 16.87 -21.45
N LEU A 103 3.17 16.07 -21.19
CA LEU A 103 2.45 15.34 -22.24
C LEU A 103 1.53 16.23 -23.06
N SER A 104 0.73 17.07 -22.38
CA SER A 104 -0.33 17.87 -22.99
C SER A 104 0.13 19.24 -23.48
N GLN A 105 1.18 19.79 -22.87
CA GLN A 105 1.58 21.20 -23.02
C GLN A 105 0.43 22.19 -22.71
N ASP A 106 -0.58 21.75 -21.96
CA ASP A 106 -1.76 22.53 -21.59
C ASP A 106 -1.97 22.48 -20.07
N GLY A 107 -1.82 23.63 -19.41
CA GLY A 107 -1.95 23.77 -17.97
C GLY A 107 -3.38 23.54 -17.47
N LEU A 108 -4.41 23.91 -18.24
CA LEU A 108 -5.81 23.71 -17.86
C LEU A 108 -6.20 22.23 -17.96
N LEU A 109 -5.78 21.56 -19.03
CA LEU A 109 -5.98 20.12 -19.17
C LEU A 109 -5.24 19.34 -18.07
N SER A 110 -4.01 19.76 -17.76
CA SER A 110 -3.22 19.17 -16.67
C SER A 110 -3.84 19.39 -15.30
N LEU A 111 -4.42 20.57 -15.05
CA LEU A 111 -5.17 20.87 -13.82
C LEU A 111 -6.44 20.02 -13.74
N ALA A 112 -7.14 19.78 -14.85
CA ALA A 112 -8.30 18.90 -14.89
C ALA A 112 -7.93 17.44 -14.59
N GLY A 113 -6.81 16.95 -15.12
CA GLY A 113 -6.27 15.63 -14.80
C GLY A 113 -5.81 15.52 -13.34
N LEU A 114 -5.12 16.54 -12.81
CA LEU A 114 -4.79 16.64 -11.38
C LEU A 114 -6.04 16.55 -10.51
N THR A 115 -7.10 17.30 -10.87
CA THR A 115 -8.38 17.27 -10.16
C THR A 115 -9.00 15.87 -10.17
N ALA A 116 -8.96 15.18 -11.32
CA ALA A 116 -9.44 13.81 -11.44
C ALA A 116 -8.69 12.88 -10.47
N LEU A 117 -7.35 12.87 -10.49
CA LEU A 117 -6.55 12.04 -9.60
C LEU A 117 -6.79 12.39 -8.13
N ALA A 118 -6.85 13.68 -7.80
CA ALA A 118 -6.98 14.13 -6.43
C ALA A 118 -8.30 13.70 -5.79
N LEU A 119 -9.37 13.61 -6.60
CA LEU A 119 -10.71 13.20 -6.21
C LEU A 119 -11.01 11.70 -6.40
N MET A 120 -10.05 10.92 -6.92
CA MET A 120 -10.20 9.46 -7.02
C MET A 120 -10.15 8.77 -5.64
N PRO A 121 -11.03 7.79 -5.37
CA PRO A 121 -11.00 7.01 -4.14
C PRO A 121 -9.66 6.34 -3.85
N ALA A 122 -8.95 5.89 -4.89
CA ALA A 122 -7.61 5.31 -4.78
C ALA A 122 -6.62 6.29 -4.15
N ASN A 123 -6.63 7.55 -4.58
CA ASN A 123 -5.72 8.58 -4.07
C ASN A 123 -6.09 8.98 -2.64
N LEU A 124 -7.36 8.92 -2.26
CA LEU A 124 -7.78 9.07 -0.86
C LEU A 124 -7.23 7.91 -0.02
N LEU A 125 -7.57 6.66 -0.36
CA LEU A 125 -7.24 5.50 0.46
C LEU A 125 -5.72 5.25 0.54
N LEU A 126 -5.02 5.24 -0.59
CA LEU A 126 -3.57 4.99 -0.63
C LEU A 126 -2.77 6.17 -0.06
N GLY A 127 -3.29 7.39 -0.17
CA GLY A 127 -2.69 8.59 0.41
C GLY A 127 -3.01 8.80 1.88
N SER A 128 -3.82 7.94 2.50
CA SER A 128 -4.26 8.05 3.90
C SER A 128 -3.69 6.94 4.80
N MET A 129 -2.90 6.03 4.23
CA MET A 129 -2.34 4.87 4.93
C MET A 129 -0.85 4.77 4.62
N LEU A 130 -0.01 4.77 5.66
CA LEU A 130 1.44 4.68 5.47
C LEU A 130 1.87 3.22 5.29
N THR A 131 1.47 2.63 4.17
CA THR A 131 1.95 1.32 3.74
C THR A 131 3.11 1.48 2.77
N ILE A 132 3.68 0.37 2.30
CA ILE A 132 4.67 0.35 1.19
C ILE A 132 4.19 1.06 -0.08
N ASP A 133 2.88 1.20 -0.30
CA ASP A 133 2.34 1.79 -1.52
C ASP A 133 2.50 3.32 -1.55
N ALA A 134 2.42 3.99 -0.40
CA ALA A 134 2.58 5.45 -0.33
C ALA A 134 3.96 5.93 -0.87
N PRO A 135 5.10 5.40 -0.38
CA PRO A 135 6.41 5.74 -0.95
C PRO A 135 6.57 5.21 -2.39
N LEU A 136 6.08 3.99 -2.71
CA LEU A 136 6.15 3.48 -4.08
C LEU A 136 5.47 4.42 -5.07
N MET A 137 4.23 4.82 -4.79
CA MET A 137 3.45 5.67 -5.69
C MET A 137 4.16 7.00 -5.94
N PHE A 138 4.71 7.60 -4.87
CA PHE A 138 5.49 8.83 -4.95
C PHE A 138 6.74 8.67 -5.82
N PHE A 139 7.60 7.68 -5.54
CA PHE A 139 8.82 7.50 -6.31
C PHE A 139 8.55 7.02 -7.74
N TRP A 140 7.49 6.23 -7.96
CA TRP A 140 7.06 5.80 -9.29
C TRP A 140 6.70 6.99 -10.18
N ILE A 141 5.87 7.92 -9.69
CA ILE A 141 5.49 9.10 -10.48
C ILE A 141 6.65 10.10 -10.63
N CYS A 142 7.55 10.22 -9.65
CA CYS A 142 8.81 10.96 -9.80
C CYS A 142 9.65 10.38 -10.94
N GLY A 143 9.83 9.06 -10.95
CA GLY A 143 10.56 8.34 -11.99
C GLY A 143 9.89 8.46 -13.36
N LEU A 144 8.56 8.37 -13.42
CA LEU A 144 7.78 8.54 -14.65
C LEU A 144 7.88 9.97 -15.19
N TYR A 145 7.80 10.97 -14.32
CA TYR A 145 8.01 12.38 -14.68
C TYR A 145 9.42 12.59 -15.25
N CYS A 146 10.47 12.12 -14.58
CA CYS A 146 11.85 12.27 -15.04
C CYS A 146 12.09 11.53 -16.37
N THR A 147 11.60 10.29 -16.48
CA THR A 147 11.66 9.49 -17.72
C THR A 147 10.98 10.23 -18.88
N THR A 148 9.77 10.74 -18.66
CA THR A 148 9.02 11.51 -19.66
C THR A 148 9.77 12.76 -20.05
N SER A 149 10.32 13.50 -19.08
CA SER A 149 11.15 14.68 -19.32
C SER A 149 12.36 14.34 -20.18
N ILE A 150 13.07 13.24 -19.91
CA ILE A 150 14.25 12.82 -20.69
C ILE A 150 13.85 12.43 -22.12
N LEU A 151 12.77 11.65 -22.28
CA LEU A 151 12.31 11.16 -23.59
C LEU A 151 11.85 12.30 -24.51
N LEU A 152 11.08 13.25 -23.97
CA LEU A 152 10.46 14.33 -24.73
C LEU A 152 11.35 15.56 -24.90
N SER A 153 12.43 15.72 -24.11
CA SER A 153 13.34 16.86 -24.25
C SER A 153 14.41 16.61 -25.30
N LYS A 154 14.79 17.66 -26.05
CA LYS A 154 15.95 17.64 -26.93
C LYS A 154 17.27 17.59 -26.14
N GLU A 155 17.32 18.34 -25.05
CA GLU A 155 18.47 18.37 -24.13
C GLU A 155 18.11 17.65 -22.83
N CYS A 156 19.00 16.76 -22.39
CA CYS A 156 18.81 16.02 -21.15
C CYS A 156 19.74 16.58 -20.08
N ARG A 157 19.17 17.16 -19.02
CA ARG A 157 19.95 17.76 -17.92
C ARG A 157 20.45 16.67 -16.98
N THR A 158 21.70 16.78 -16.51
CA THR A 158 22.28 15.86 -15.50
C THR A 158 21.43 15.78 -14.23
N ALA A 159 20.84 16.89 -13.80
CA ALA A 159 19.93 16.93 -12.65
C ALA A 159 18.70 16.01 -12.82
N THR A 160 18.16 15.87 -14.04
CA THR A 160 17.03 14.97 -14.31
C THR A 160 17.43 13.50 -14.21
N TYR A 161 18.63 13.13 -14.65
CA TYR A 161 19.18 11.78 -14.47
C TYR A 161 19.46 11.47 -13.01
N ALA A 162 19.98 12.43 -12.24
CA ALA A 162 20.21 12.27 -10.80
C ALA A 162 18.89 12.12 -10.03
N ALA A 163 17.86 12.90 -10.37
CA ALA A 163 16.53 12.78 -9.79
C ALA A 163 15.88 11.43 -10.13
N LEU A 164 16.03 10.95 -11.38
CA LEU A 164 15.58 9.62 -11.78
C LEU A 164 16.31 8.52 -11.01
N TRP A 165 17.63 8.62 -10.86
CA TRP A 165 18.44 7.68 -10.09
C TRP A 165 17.96 7.60 -8.63
N LEU A 166 17.79 8.75 -7.97
CA LEU A 166 17.31 8.79 -6.59
C LEU A 166 15.90 8.19 -6.44
N ALA A 167 14.99 8.52 -7.36
CA ALA A 167 13.65 7.95 -7.38
C ALA A 167 13.68 6.42 -7.53
N LEU A 168 14.52 5.89 -8.43
CA LEU A 168 14.68 4.45 -8.61
C LEU A 168 15.28 3.80 -7.36
N CYS A 169 16.36 4.35 -6.78
CA CYS A 169 16.97 3.85 -5.54
C CYS A 169 15.93 3.70 -4.42
N LEU A 170 15.21 4.78 -4.10
CA LEU A 170 14.24 4.79 -3.01
C LEU A 170 12.99 3.95 -3.35
N GLY A 171 12.57 3.94 -4.62
CA GLY A 171 11.47 3.10 -5.05
C GLY A 171 11.79 1.60 -4.95
N HIS A 172 13.01 1.17 -5.33
CA HIS A 172 13.46 -0.21 -5.16
C HIS A 172 13.43 -0.63 -3.69
N LEU A 173 13.79 0.28 -2.77
CA LEU A 173 13.71 0.07 -1.33
C LEU A 173 12.29 0.13 -0.76
N SER A 174 11.29 0.58 -1.54
CA SER A 174 9.88 0.63 -1.12
C SER A 174 9.13 -0.67 -1.44
N LYS A 175 9.22 -1.15 -2.69
CA LYS A 175 8.50 -2.33 -3.20
C LYS A 175 9.16 -2.83 -4.48
N GLN A 176 9.23 -4.14 -4.64
CA GLN A 176 9.83 -4.81 -5.80
C GLN A 176 9.21 -4.38 -7.14
N MET A 177 7.95 -3.89 -7.12
CA MET A 177 7.26 -3.35 -8.28
C MET A 177 8.05 -2.24 -9.01
N MET A 178 8.90 -1.50 -8.30
CA MET A 178 9.73 -0.44 -8.90
C MET A 178 10.70 -0.97 -9.96
N LEU A 179 11.15 -2.23 -9.85
CA LEU A 179 12.06 -2.84 -10.84
C LEU A 179 11.48 -2.84 -12.26
N LEU A 180 10.15 -2.91 -12.40
CA LEU A 180 9.48 -2.83 -13.69
C LEU A 180 9.81 -1.52 -14.42
N GLN A 181 10.05 -0.43 -13.69
CA GLN A 181 10.31 0.87 -14.26
C GLN A 181 11.56 0.88 -15.14
N ILE A 182 12.61 0.11 -14.78
CA ILE A 182 13.83 -0.02 -15.59
C ILE A 182 13.49 -0.60 -16.98
N GLY A 183 12.73 -1.69 -17.03
CA GLY A 183 12.30 -2.31 -18.28
C GLY A 183 11.44 -1.38 -19.14
N LEU A 184 10.52 -0.65 -18.52
CA LEU A 184 9.68 0.34 -19.21
C LEU A 184 10.50 1.50 -19.79
N ILE A 185 11.51 2.00 -19.06
CA ILE A 185 12.42 3.05 -19.55
C ILE A 185 13.19 2.56 -20.78
N LEU A 186 13.80 1.37 -20.70
CA LEU A 186 14.56 0.79 -21.81
C LEU A 186 13.68 0.55 -23.04
N LEU A 187 12.47 0.02 -22.84
CA LEU A 187 11.49 -0.18 -23.90
C LEU A 187 11.12 1.14 -24.60
N LEU A 188 10.81 2.19 -23.85
CA LEU A 188 10.46 3.49 -24.42
C LEU A 188 11.65 4.15 -25.12
N CYS A 189 12.87 4.00 -24.60
CA CYS A 189 14.08 4.46 -25.29
C CYS A 189 14.24 3.70 -26.63
N LEU A 190 14.05 2.39 -26.64
CA LEU A 190 14.14 1.58 -27.87
C LEU A 190 13.11 2.01 -28.93
N LEU A 191 11.90 2.37 -28.50
CA LEU A 191 10.79 2.75 -29.38
C LEU A 191 10.90 4.18 -29.90
N HIS A 192 11.37 5.13 -29.09
CA HIS A 192 11.27 6.56 -29.41
C HIS A 192 12.58 7.33 -29.41
N ARG A 193 13.61 6.87 -28.68
CA ARG A 193 14.85 7.61 -28.41
C ARG A 193 16.05 6.68 -28.25
N ARG A 194 16.38 5.93 -29.31
CA ARG A 194 17.47 4.94 -29.30
C ARG A 194 18.84 5.58 -29.01
N ASP A 195 19.00 6.86 -29.33
CA ASP A 195 20.19 7.65 -28.98
C ASP A 195 20.48 7.64 -27.48
N LEU A 196 19.46 7.56 -26.63
CA LEU A 196 19.62 7.51 -25.18
C LEU A 196 20.28 6.21 -24.71
N LEU A 197 20.10 5.11 -25.44
CA LEU A 197 20.73 3.82 -25.12
C LEU A 197 22.26 3.85 -25.31
N LEU A 198 22.77 4.82 -26.05
CA LEU A 198 24.21 5.05 -26.23
C LEU A 198 24.76 6.03 -25.18
N ARG A 199 23.91 6.64 -24.34
CA ARG A 199 24.36 7.64 -23.37
C ARG A 199 24.80 6.97 -22.06
N PRO A 200 26.04 7.17 -21.61
CA PRO A 200 26.52 6.64 -20.33
C PRO A 200 25.65 7.08 -19.14
N ALA A 201 25.13 8.32 -19.17
CA ALA A 201 24.26 8.85 -18.13
C ALA A 201 23.01 7.98 -17.90
N LEU A 202 22.41 7.41 -18.94
CA LEU A 202 21.25 6.51 -18.78
C LEU A 202 21.66 5.25 -17.99
N TRP A 203 22.76 4.62 -18.38
CA TRP A 203 23.25 3.40 -17.74
C TRP A 203 23.74 3.64 -16.32
N LEU A 204 24.44 4.75 -16.07
CA LEU A 204 24.83 5.15 -14.70
C LEU A 204 23.60 5.35 -13.81
N THR A 205 22.52 5.94 -14.35
CA THR A 205 21.26 6.06 -13.62
C THR A 205 20.60 4.70 -13.37
N LEU A 206 20.46 3.83 -14.38
CA LEU A 206 19.73 2.56 -14.25
C LEU A 206 20.54 1.49 -13.49
N ALA A 207 21.80 1.28 -13.85
CA ALA A 207 22.66 0.33 -13.15
C ALA A 207 23.04 0.84 -11.76
N GLY A 208 23.29 2.14 -11.64
CA GLY A 208 23.58 2.77 -10.35
C GLY A 208 22.40 2.69 -9.37
N SER A 209 21.14 2.65 -9.84
CA SER A 209 20.01 2.50 -8.93
C SER A 209 19.88 1.09 -8.36
N LEU A 210 20.36 0.08 -9.09
CA LEU A 210 20.37 -1.31 -8.64
C LEU A 210 21.34 -1.54 -7.47
N ILE A 211 22.33 -0.67 -7.28
CA ILE A 211 23.26 -0.73 -6.13
C ILE A 211 22.48 -0.61 -4.81
N ALA A 212 21.38 0.15 -4.78
CA ALA A 212 20.52 0.27 -3.60
C ALA A 212 19.92 -1.07 -3.15
N LEU A 213 19.85 -2.08 -4.04
CA LEU A 213 19.35 -3.41 -3.71
C LEU A 213 20.42 -4.33 -3.09
N LEU A 214 21.71 -3.95 -3.10
CA LEU A 214 22.76 -4.82 -2.57
C LEU A 214 22.57 -5.13 -1.07
N PRO A 215 22.32 -4.16 -0.17
CA PRO A 215 22.11 -4.50 1.24
C PRO A 215 20.86 -5.37 1.49
N PRO A 216 19.67 -5.07 0.92
CA PRO A 216 18.52 -5.97 1.05
C PRO A 216 18.73 -7.37 0.49
N LEU A 217 19.48 -7.51 -0.62
CA LEU A 217 19.79 -8.82 -1.20
C LEU A 217 20.76 -9.60 -0.33
N PHE A 218 21.78 -8.95 0.23
CA PHE A 218 22.70 -9.57 1.17
C PHE A 218 21.99 -10.03 2.44
N TRP A 219 21.13 -9.18 3.00
CA TRP A 219 20.26 -9.55 4.11
C TRP A 219 19.39 -10.75 3.76
N ASN A 220 18.81 -10.80 2.55
CA ASN A 220 17.99 -11.94 2.14
C ASN A 220 18.78 -13.23 2.03
N ALA A 221 20.01 -13.17 1.49
CA ALA A 221 20.88 -14.32 1.40
C ALA A 221 21.25 -14.88 2.78
N GLN A 222 21.38 -14.03 3.79
CA GLN A 222 21.59 -14.42 5.19
C GLN A 222 20.33 -15.00 5.87
N ASN A 223 19.16 -14.82 5.27
CA ASN A 223 17.86 -15.24 5.80
C ASN A 223 17.14 -16.19 4.81
N ASP A 224 17.89 -17.15 4.25
CA ASP A 224 17.38 -18.22 3.38
C ASP A 224 16.52 -17.76 2.20
N TRP A 225 16.80 -16.58 1.67
CA TRP A 225 16.04 -15.95 0.58
C TRP A 225 14.55 -15.79 0.88
N ILE A 226 14.19 -15.61 2.16
CA ILE A 226 12.79 -15.65 2.62
C ILE A 226 11.87 -14.67 1.89
N THR A 227 12.36 -13.48 1.56
CA THR A 227 11.56 -12.47 0.86
C THR A 227 11.30 -12.85 -0.59
N VAL A 228 12.30 -13.49 -1.24
CA VAL A 228 12.14 -14.04 -2.59
C VAL A 228 11.18 -15.21 -2.55
N ALA A 229 11.32 -16.14 -1.60
CA ALA A 229 10.42 -17.28 -1.43
C ALA A 229 8.96 -16.85 -1.19
N HIS A 230 8.74 -15.88 -0.29
CA HIS A 230 7.41 -15.30 -0.05
C HIS A 230 6.85 -14.63 -1.30
N THR A 231 7.68 -13.92 -2.06
CA THR A 231 7.25 -13.26 -3.31
C THR A 231 6.96 -14.29 -4.41
N ALA A 232 7.72 -15.38 -4.49
CA ALA A 232 7.52 -16.47 -5.46
C ALA A 232 6.20 -17.21 -5.21
N HIS A 233 5.79 -17.37 -3.94
CA HIS A 233 4.48 -17.94 -3.58
C HIS A 233 3.31 -17.08 -4.10
N HIS A 234 3.52 -15.79 -4.39
CA HIS A 234 2.52 -14.97 -5.10
C HIS A 234 2.41 -15.29 -6.59
N PHE A 235 3.21 -16.20 -7.15
CA PHE A 235 3.14 -16.62 -8.56
C PHE A 235 2.77 -18.10 -8.72
N GLU A 236 2.58 -18.83 -7.62
CA GLU A 236 2.11 -20.21 -7.65
C GLU A 236 0.65 -20.26 -8.12
N ALA A 237 0.43 -20.91 -9.25
CA ALA A 237 -0.90 -21.05 -9.83
C ALA A 237 -1.68 -22.15 -9.09
N GLY A 238 -2.72 -21.77 -8.37
CA GLY A 238 -3.72 -22.74 -7.94
C GLY A 238 -4.46 -23.32 -9.15
N LYS A 239 -4.74 -24.63 -9.15
CA LYS A 239 -5.66 -25.22 -10.13
C LYS A 239 -7.06 -24.66 -9.88
N SER A 240 -7.45 -23.62 -10.62
CA SER A 240 -8.78 -23.02 -10.54
C SER A 240 -9.57 -23.29 -11.82
N GLY A 241 -10.85 -23.65 -11.66
CA GLY A 241 -11.77 -23.74 -12.79
C GLY A 241 -12.07 -22.37 -13.41
N MET A 242 -12.58 -22.36 -14.65
CA MET A 242 -12.89 -21.12 -15.39
C MET A 242 -13.83 -20.17 -14.61
N ALA A 243 -14.82 -20.70 -13.90
CA ALA A 243 -15.75 -19.89 -13.11
C ALA A 243 -15.04 -19.11 -11.98
N GLU A 244 -14.08 -19.72 -11.30
CA GLU A 244 -13.31 -19.05 -10.26
C GLU A 244 -12.37 -18.00 -10.86
N ALA A 245 -11.74 -18.30 -11.99
CA ALA A 245 -10.90 -17.35 -12.71
C ALA A 245 -11.70 -16.10 -13.14
N LEU A 246 -12.90 -16.28 -13.70
CA LEU A 246 -13.81 -15.19 -14.06
C LEU A 246 -14.30 -14.41 -12.84
N SER A 247 -14.56 -15.08 -11.71
CA SER A 247 -14.91 -14.43 -10.45
C SER A 247 -13.77 -13.54 -9.95
N ARG A 248 -12.53 -14.03 -9.92
CA ARG A 248 -11.34 -13.25 -9.52
C ARG A 248 -11.09 -12.06 -10.46
N PHE A 249 -11.28 -12.24 -11.75
CA PHE A 249 -11.22 -11.15 -12.72
C PHE A 249 -12.29 -10.10 -12.44
N GLY A 250 -13.54 -10.52 -12.21
CA GLY A 250 -14.65 -9.64 -11.82
C GLY A 250 -14.39 -8.90 -10.51
N GLU A 251 -13.82 -9.57 -9.49
CA GLU A 251 -13.39 -8.96 -8.23
C GLU A 251 -12.37 -7.84 -8.47
N LEU A 252 -11.35 -8.08 -9.30
CA LEU A 252 -10.34 -7.07 -9.64
C LEU A 252 -10.98 -5.85 -10.31
N TRP A 253 -11.78 -6.04 -11.37
CA TRP A 253 -12.37 -4.93 -12.11
C TRP A 253 -13.46 -4.20 -11.32
N GLY A 254 -14.21 -4.90 -10.48
CA GLY A 254 -15.13 -4.29 -9.51
C GLY A 254 -14.40 -3.43 -8.49
N ALA A 255 -13.27 -3.91 -7.97
CA ALA A 255 -12.43 -3.13 -7.05
C ALA A 255 -11.79 -1.92 -7.74
N LEU A 256 -11.29 -2.06 -8.98
CA LEU A 256 -10.78 -0.94 -9.77
C LEU A 256 -11.87 0.09 -10.07
N ALA A 257 -13.10 -0.33 -10.34
CA ALA A 257 -14.23 0.57 -10.53
C ALA A 257 -14.50 1.39 -9.26
N GLY A 258 -14.46 0.77 -8.08
CA GLY A 258 -14.59 1.46 -6.79
C GLY A 258 -13.42 2.38 -6.47
N LEU A 259 -12.19 1.99 -6.82
CA LEU A 259 -10.98 2.77 -6.55
C LEU A 259 -10.77 3.94 -7.52
N ILE A 260 -11.23 3.84 -8.75
CA ILE A 260 -11.03 4.89 -9.77
C ILE A 260 -12.27 5.78 -9.88
N SER A 261 -13.46 5.17 -9.95
CA SER A 261 -14.75 5.69 -10.43
C SER A 261 -15.19 4.79 -11.58
N PRO A 262 -16.39 4.17 -11.51
CA PRO A 262 -16.89 3.32 -12.58
C PRO A 262 -16.90 4.04 -13.92
N LEU A 263 -17.25 5.34 -13.93
CA LEU A 263 -17.32 6.10 -15.16
C LEU A 263 -15.92 6.41 -15.72
N LEU A 264 -14.95 6.83 -14.90
CA LEU A 264 -13.58 7.05 -15.41
C LEU A 264 -12.96 5.75 -15.93
N LEU A 265 -13.21 4.62 -15.25
CA LEU A 265 -12.76 3.31 -15.72
C LEU A 265 -13.38 2.95 -17.08
N LEU A 266 -14.68 3.23 -17.28
CA LEU A 266 -15.32 3.03 -18.57
C LEU A 266 -14.76 3.93 -19.68
N LEU A 267 -14.29 5.13 -19.36
CA LEU A 267 -13.64 6.02 -20.33
C LEU A 267 -12.24 5.53 -20.76
N LEU A 268 -11.63 4.59 -20.03
CA LEU A 268 -10.38 3.97 -20.45
C LEU A 268 -10.54 3.24 -21.80
N PHE A 269 -11.64 2.50 -22.00
CA PHE A 269 -11.85 1.71 -23.23
C PHE A 269 -11.87 2.55 -24.52
N PRO A 270 -12.67 3.62 -24.66
CA PRO A 270 -12.59 4.48 -25.84
C PRO A 270 -11.26 5.22 -25.96
N ALA A 271 -10.58 5.51 -24.85
CA ALA A 271 -9.23 6.07 -24.86
C ALA A 271 -8.20 5.07 -25.42
N LEU A 272 -8.33 3.77 -25.12
CA LEU A 272 -7.52 2.71 -25.71
C LEU A 272 -7.76 2.57 -27.21
N ILE A 273 -9.03 2.61 -27.65
CA ILE A 273 -9.37 2.57 -29.09
C ILE A 273 -8.74 3.75 -29.82
N TRP A 274 -8.85 4.96 -29.26
CA TRP A 274 -8.22 6.16 -29.81
C TRP A 274 -6.68 6.06 -29.84
N SER A 275 -6.08 5.49 -28.80
CA SER A 275 -4.63 5.33 -28.69
C SER A 275 -4.05 4.48 -29.82
N TRP A 276 -4.81 3.53 -30.37
CA TRP A 276 -4.35 2.70 -31.48
C TRP A 276 -3.97 3.53 -32.71
N GLN A 277 -4.74 4.59 -32.99
CA GLN A 277 -4.47 5.51 -34.10
C GLN A 277 -3.27 6.43 -33.81
N HIS A 278 -2.93 6.63 -32.54
CA HIS A 278 -1.89 7.55 -32.08
C HIS A 278 -0.68 6.82 -31.48
N ARG A 279 -0.57 5.49 -31.67
CA ARG A 279 0.48 4.61 -31.10
C ARG A 279 1.92 4.89 -31.56
N ARG A 280 2.10 5.87 -32.46
CA ARG A 280 3.43 6.34 -32.87
C ARG A 280 3.88 7.54 -32.04
N GLU A 281 2.96 8.20 -31.34
CA GLU A 281 3.25 9.36 -30.50
C GLU A 281 3.89 8.90 -29.19
N PRO A 282 5.07 9.43 -28.83
CA PRO A 282 5.74 9.07 -27.58
C PRO A 282 4.85 9.29 -26.34
N ALA A 283 4.08 10.39 -26.32
CA ALA A 283 3.18 10.72 -25.21
C ALA A 283 2.12 9.63 -24.97
N VAL A 284 1.50 9.13 -26.05
CA VAL A 284 0.48 8.08 -25.98
C VAL A 284 1.10 6.75 -25.57
N ASN A 285 2.27 6.39 -26.11
CA ASN A 285 2.96 5.16 -25.73
C ASN A 285 3.42 5.15 -24.28
N ILE A 286 3.90 6.28 -23.76
CA ILE A 286 4.21 6.42 -22.33
C ILE A 286 2.98 6.09 -21.49
N CYS A 287 1.81 6.68 -21.80
CA CYS A 287 0.56 6.40 -21.08
C CYS A 287 0.11 4.93 -21.21
N LEU A 288 0.29 4.31 -22.38
CA LEU A 288 -0.05 2.91 -22.61
C LEU A 288 0.83 1.96 -21.80
N PHE A 289 2.15 2.12 -21.84
CA PHE A 289 3.08 1.22 -21.17
C PHE A 289 3.09 1.41 -19.65
N TYR A 290 3.02 2.66 -19.16
CA TYR A 290 2.89 2.95 -17.73
C TYR A 290 1.47 2.85 -17.19
N GLY A 291 0.49 2.46 -18.01
CA GLY A 291 -0.90 2.35 -17.60
C GLY A 291 -1.55 1.08 -18.10
N ALA A 292 -2.14 1.16 -19.29
CA ALA A 292 -2.97 0.11 -19.87
C ALA A 292 -2.28 -1.26 -19.96
N ALA A 293 -1.00 -1.30 -20.36
CA ALA A 293 -0.24 -2.54 -20.47
C ALA A 293 -0.08 -3.23 -19.11
N GLY A 294 0.24 -2.45 -18.07
CA GLY A 294 0.32 -2.96 -16.70
C GLY A 294 -1.02 -3.46 -16.17
N LEU A 295 -2.11 -2.73 -16.45
CA LEU A 295 -3.47 -3.19 -16.11
C LEU A 295 -3.84 -4.48 -16.85
N ALA A 296 -3.42 -4.63 -18.11
CA ALA A 296 -3.65 -5.84 -18.89
C ALA A 296 -2.88 -7.04 -18.32
N VAL A 297 -1.62 -6.85 -17.89
CA VAL A 297 -0.84 -7.89 -17.21
C VAL A 297 -1.50 -8.29 -15.90
N MET A 298 -1.91 -7.33 -15.06
CA MET A 298 -2.61 -7.61 -13.80
C MET A 298 -3.94 -8.33 -14.04
N SER A 299 -4.66 -7.96 -15.10
CA SER A 299 -5.90 -8.62 -15.53
C SER A 299 -5.65 -10.06 -15.97
N ALA A 300 -4.56 -10.32 -16.70
CA ALA A 300 -4.15 -11.67 -17.09
C ALA A 300 -3.76 -12.51 -15.87
N MET A 301 -3.07 -11.92 -14.89
CA MET A 301 -2.73 -12.60 -13.64
C MET A 301 -3.96 -12.93 -12.80
N ALA A 302 -5.04 -12.14 -12.87
CA ALA A 302 -6.29 -12.40 -12.16
C ALA A 302 -6.93 -13.75 -12.53
N PHE A 303 -6.66 -14.27 -13.73
CA PHE A 303 -7.11 -15.61 -14.13
C PHE A 303 -6.37 -16.74 -13.41
N ARG A 304 -5.18 -16.47 -12.85
CA ARG A 304 -4.36 -17.47 -12.15
C ARG A 304 -4.42 -17.32 -10.63
N GLN A 305 -4.63 -16.10 -10.13
CA GLN A 305 -4.62 -15.80 -8.70
C GLN A 305 -5.46 -14.57 -8.35
N ARG A 306 -5.82 -14.44 -7.08
CA ARG A 306 -6.43 -13.19 -6.59
C ARG A 306 -5.39 -12.07 -6.61
N ILE A 307 -5.76 -10.93 -7.17
CA ILE A 307 -4.94 -9.71 -7.22
C ILE A 307 -5.50 -8.72 -6.23
N ASN A 308 -4.66 -8.23 -5.32
CA ASN A 308 -5.10 -7.19 -4.40
C ASN A 308 -5.31 -5.87 -5.16
N PRO A 309 -6.39 -5.11 -4.86
CA PRO A 309 -6.76 -3.92 -5.64
C PRO A 309 -5.73 -2.79 -5.66
N ASN A 310 -4.80 -2.77 -4.69
CA ASN A 310 -3.69 -1.82 -4.63
C ASN A 310 -2.52 -2.20 -5.56
N TRP A 311 -2.38 -3.45 -5.99
CA TRP A 311 -1.26 -3.88 -6.84
C TRP A 311 -1.19 -3.12 -8.18
N PRO A 312 -2.31 -2.83 -8.87
CA PRO A 312 -2.28 -2.06 -10.11
C PRO A 312 -2.17 -0.55 -9.91
N ALA A 313 -2.06 -0.03 -8.68
CA ALA A 313 -2.18 1.39 -8.37
C ALA A 313 -1.20 2.28 -9.15
N VAL A 314 0.04 1.83 -9.34
CA VAL A 314 1.07 2.57 -10.10
C VAL A 314 0.70 2.79 -11.56
N PHE A 315 -0.14 1.90 -12.12
CA PHE A 315 -0.62 1.99 -13.49
C PHE A 315 -1.79 2.96 -13.67
N LEU A 316 -2.38 3.45 -12.57
CA LEU A 316 -3.45 4.43 -12.64
C LEU A 316 -2.97 5.77 -13.20
N TYR A 317 -1.69 6.13 -12.98
CA TYR A 317 -1.12 7.36 -13.55
C TYR A 317 -1.15 7.35 -15.08
N GLY A 318 -0.63 6.29 -15.72
CA GLY A 318 -0.63 6.18 -17.18
C GLY A 318 -2.04 6.08 -17.76
N SER A 319 -2.91 5.28 -17.14
CA SER A 319 -4.30 5.08 -17.57
C SER A 319 -5.12 6.37 -17.46
N LEU A 320 -5.00 7.12 -16.37
CA LEU A 320 -5.68 8.40 -16.22
C LEU A 320 -5.12 9.44 -17.19
N ALA A 321 -3.81 9.50 -17.39
CA ALA A 321 -3.23 10.39 -18.38
C ALA A 321 -3.72 10.11 -19.80
N LEU A 322 -3.90 8.82 -20.16
CA LEU A 322 -4.50 8.44 -21.44
C LEU A 322 -5.95 8.94 -21.58
N ILE A 323 -6.76 8.79 -20.53
CA ILE A 323 -8.14 9.28 -20.48
C ILE A 323 -8.16 10.81 -20.65
N VAL A 324 -7.26 11.53 -19.98
CA VAL A 324 -7.15 12.99 -20.06
C VAL A 324 -6.85 13.43 -21.50
N LEU A 325 -5.82 12.85 -22.14
CA LEU A 325 -5.46 13.17 -23.54
C LEU A 325 -6.59 12.85 -24.52
N TRP A 326 -7.29 11.73 -24.33
CA TRP A 326 -8.46 11.36 -25.13
C TRP A 326 -9.64 12.33 -24.92
N SER A 327 -9.84 12.79 -23.69
CA SER A 327 -10.96 13.67 -23.33
C SER A 327 -10.87 15.07 -23.91
N ALA A 328 -9.65 15.52 -24.23
CA ALA A 328 -9.37 16.83 -24.81
C ALA A 328 -9.74 16.93 -26.30
N GLN A 329 -9.99 15.80 -26.98
CA GLN A 329 -10.19 15.77 -28.42
C GLN A 329 -11.50 16.42 -28.88
N ASN A 330 -12.53 16.47 -28.00
CA ASN A 330 -13.75 17.23 -28.26
C ASN A 330 -14.56 17.46 -26.98
N ALA A 331 -15.49 18.43 -27.06
CA ALA A 331 -16.32 18.86 -25.92
C ALA A 331 -17.24 17.75 -25.37
N ALA A 332 -17.68 16.79 -26.19
CA ALA A 332 -18.50 15.68 -25.68
C ALA A 332 -17.67 14.76 -24.78
N ARG A 333 -16.44 14.41 -25.17
CA ARG A 333 -15.52 13.61 -24.36
C ARG A 333 -15.11 14.33 -23.08
N THR A 334 -14.87 15.64 -23.15
CA THR A 334 -14.60 16.48 -21.97
C THR A 334 -15.75 16.45 -20.98
N ARG A 335 -17.01 16.56 -21.44
CA ARG A 335 -18.20 16.45 -20.56
C ARG A 335 -18.29 15.11 -19.86
N TRP A 336 -18.01 14.02 -20.57
CA TRP A 336 -17.99 12.67 -19.97
C TRP A 336 -16.88 12.50 -18.95
N PHE A 337 -15.68 13.01 -19.23
CA PHE A 337 -14.58 13.06 -18.27
C PHE A 337 -14.98 13.82 -17.00
N GLN A 338 -15.54 15.03 -17.13
CA GLN A 338 -16.01 15.82 -15.99
C GLN A 338 -17.09 15.09 -15.17
N ARG A 339 -18.01 14.38 -15.81
CA ARG A 339 -18.98 13.52 -15.10
C ARG A 339 -18.26 12.41 -14.34
N GLY A 340 -17.25 11.78 -14.96
CA GLY A 340 -16.43 10.75 -14.30
C GLY A 340 -15.72 11.26 -13.06
N VAL A 341 -15.16 12.48 -13.13
CA VAL A 341 -14.54 13.18 -12.00
C VAL A 341 -15.56 13.49 -10.90
N ARG A 342 -16.77 13.95 -11.25
CA ARG A 342 -17.84 14.18 -10.25
C ARG A 342 -18.26 12.89 -9.55
N VAL A 343 -18.39 11.80 -10.29
CA VAL A 343 -18.68 10.48 -9.70
C VAL A 343 -17.55 10.05 -8.76
N ALA A 344 -16.28 10.22 -9.16
CA ALA A 344 -15.13 9.95 -8.30
C ALA A 344 -15.18 10.78 -7.01
N ALA A 345 -15.48 12.08 -7.13
CA ALA A 345 -15.60 12.99 -6.00
C ALA A 345 -16.73 12.59 -5.03
N VAL A 346 -17.90 12.20 -5.55
CA VAL A 346 -19.03 11.72 -4.74
C VAL A 346 -18.66 10.44 -4.00
N ILE A 347 -17.99 9.49 -4.67
CA ILE A 347 -17.55 8.25 -4.01
C ILE A 347 -16.51 8.56 -2.94
N SER A 348 -15.51 9.38 -3.22
CA SER A 348 -14.47 9.78 -2.27
C SER A 348 -15.05 10.50 -1.06
N LEU A 349 -15.95 11.48 -1.27
CA LEU A 349 -16.64 12.17 -0.19
C LEU A 349 -17.50 11.20 0.63
N GLY A 350 -18.23 10.32 -0.05
CA GLY A 350 -18.99 9.24 0.58
C GLY A 350 -18.11 8.36 1.45
N LEU A 351 -16.91 7.98 0.99
CA LEU A 351 -15.95 7.20 1.79
C LEU A 351 -15.41 8.00 2.99
N MET A 352 -15.07 9.28 2.82
CA MET A 352 -14.60 10.12 3.93
C MET A 352 -15.66 10.27 5.02
N ILE A 353 -16.94 10.35 4.66
CA ILE A 353 -18.06 10.41 5.62
C ILE A 353 -18.35 9.03 6.21
N LEU A 354 -18.39 7.99 5.37
CA LEU A 354 -18.76 6.65 5.79
C LEU A 354 -17.72 6.05 6.74
N LEU A 355 -16.42 6.16 6.44
CA LEU A 355 -15.32 5.52 7.19
C LEU A 355 -15.36 5.76 8.71
N PRO A 356 -15.47 7.02 9.20
CA PRO A 356 -15.67 7.32 10.62
C PRO A 356 -16.97 6.76 11.20
N LEU A 357 -18.05 6.74 10.41
CA LEU A 357 -19.38 6.33 10.87
C LEU A 357 -19.56 4.82 10.99
N LEU A 358 -18.59 4.04 10.50
CA LEU A 358 -18.74 2.60 10.46
C LEU A 358 -18.63 1.90 11.81
N GLY A 359 -17.99 2.52 12.80
CA GLY A 359 -18.06 2.07 14.20
C GLY A 359 -19.44 2.37 14.80
N PRO A 360 -19.86 3.65 14.89
CA PRO A 360 -21.15 4.04 15.46
C PRO A 360 -22.37 3.36 14.80
N LEU A 361 -22.32 3.16 13.47
CA LEU A 361 -23.43 2.58 12.70
C LEU A 361 -23.31 1.07 12.51
N ALA A 362 -22.33 0.40 13.13
CA ALA A 362 -22.09 -1.01 12.87
C ALA A 362 -23.31 -1.90 13.18
N GLY A 363 -24.08 -1.55 14.22
CA GLY A 363 -25.34 -2.20 14.56
C GLY A 363 -26.41 -2.07 13.47
N GLN A 364 -26.48 -0.89 12.81
CA GLN A 364 -27.42 -0.65 11.72
C GLN A 364 -27.03 -1.40 10.46
N PHE A 365 -25.73 -1.43 10.13
CA PHE A 365 -25.24 -2.23 9.01
C PHE A 365 -25.53 -3.72 9.21
N ALA A 366 -25.32 -4.25 10.41
CA ALA A 366 -25.60 -5.65 10.68
C ALA A 366 -27.08 -6.02 10.51
N LYS A 367 -28.01 -5.11 10.86
CA LYS A 367 -29.46 -5.32 10.67
C LYS A 367 -29.85 -5.51 9.20
N ILE A 368 -29.09 -4.93 8.27
CA ILE A 368 -29.30 -5.09 6.82
C ILE A 368 -28.39 -6.17 6.21
N GLY A 369 -27.83 -7.06 7.03
CA GLY A 369 -26.95 -8.14 6.61
C GLY A 369 -25.54 -7.69 6.20
N ILE A 370 -25.23 -6.39 6.28
CA ILE A 370 -23.90 -5.86 6.01
C ILE A 370 -23.11 -5.92 7.30
N GLN A 371 -22.28 -6.92 7.43
CA GLN A 371 -21.36 -6.97 8.54
C GLN A 371 -19.95 -6.65 8.00
N PRO A 372 -19.39 -5.45 8.25
CA PRO A 372 -18.12 -5.03 7.66
C PRO A 372 -16.94 -5.79 8.28
N GLN A 373 -16.46 -6.88 7.65
CA GLN A 373 -15.51 -7.83 8.28
C GLN A 373 -14.04 -7.52 8.06
N ARG A 374 -13.69 -6.26 7.80
CA ARG A 374 -12.31 -5.89 7.49
C ARG A 374 -11.90 -4.54 8.05
N ARG A 375 -12.47 -4.11 9.18
CA ARG A 375 -11.98 -2.89 9.83
C ARG A 375 -11.05 -3.25 10.95
N GLY A 376 -9.80 -3.52 10.54
CA GLY A 376 -8.68 -3.53 11.44
C GLY A 376 -8.34 -2.12 11.97
N TRP A 377 -9.29 -1.19 12.08
CA TRP A 377 -9.08 0.27 12.20
C TRP A 377 -9.77 0.88 13.41
N LEU A 378 -10.66 0.14 14.08
CA LEU A 378 -11.48 0.58 15.22
C LEU A 378 -11.56 -0.55 16.24
N GLY A 379 -11.69 -0.24 17.53
CA GLY A 379 -11.92 -1.23 18.60
C GLY A 379 -10.66 -1.84 19.21
N TYR A 380 -9.49 -1.70 18.58
CA TYR A 380 -8.23 -2.24 19.13
C TYR A 380 -7.76 -1.51 20.40
N PRO A 381 -7.80 -0.17 20.49
CA PRO A 381 -7.45 0.51 21.75
C PRO A 381 -8.29 0.01 22.93
N GLU A 382 -9.60 -0.14 22.73
CA GLU A 382 -10.52 -0.63 23.75
C GLU A 382 -10.25 -2.09 24.10
N MET A 383 -10.01 -2.94 23.10
CA MET A 383 -9.69 -4.36 23.32
C MET A 383 -8.36 -4.55 24.06
N VAL A 384 -7.34 -3.75 23.72
CA VAL A 384 -6.02 -3.78 24.38
C VAL A 384 -6.13 -3.31 25.82
N ALA A 385 -6.93 -2.26 26.08
CA ALA A 385 -7.22 -1.80 27.44
C ALA A 385 -7.93 -2.89 28.26
N GLN A 386 -8.98 -3.53 27.71
CA GLN A 386 -9.68 -4.63 28.38
C GLN A 386 -8.76 -5.81 28.69
N CYS A 387 -7.92 -6.22 27.74
CA CYS A 387 -6.92 -7.27 27.98
C CYS A 387 -5.93 -6.90 29.11
N SER A 388 -5.49 -5.64 29.15
CA SER A 388 -4.57 -5.15 30.18
C SER A 388 -5.23 -5.11 31.56
N GLU A 389 -6.52 -4.77 31.63
CA GLU A 389 -7.32 -4.82 32.87
C GLU A 389 -7.58 -6.25 33.35
N MET A 390 -7.80 -7.19 32.42
CA MET A 390 -8.01 -8.61 32.75
C MET A 390 -6.73 -9.28 33.29
N ALA A 391 -5.56 -8.82 32.87
CA ALA A 391 -4.27 -9.41 33.22
C ALA A 391 -3.21 -8.36 33.60
N PRO A 392 -3.40 -7.60 34.70
CA PRO A 392 -2.51 -6.50 35.07
C PRO A 392 -1.10 -6.96 35.48
N THR A 393 -0.93 -8.24 35.79
CA THR A 393 0.36 -8.84 36.16
C THR A 393 1.15 -9.35 34.95
N ALA A 394 0.53 -9.43 33.76
CA ALA A 394 1.19 -9.91 32.56
C ALA A 394 2.37 -8.99 32.19
N LYS A 395 3.51 -9.60 31.88
CA LYS A 395 4.74 -8.93 31.44
C LYS A 395 4.97 -9.07 29.94
N GLN A 396 4.33 -10.04 29.32
CA GLN A 396 4.40 -10.27 27.89
C GLN A 396 3.09 -10.82 27.33
N LEU A 397 2.91 -10.67 26.02
CA LEU A 397 1.75 -11.14 25.28
C LEU A 397 2.18 -12.14 24.22
N LEU A 398 1.49 -13.29 24.17
CA LEU A 398 1.68 -14.30 23.13
C LEU A 398 0.38 -14.48 22.36
N PHE A 399 0.45 -14.37 21.03
CA PHE A 399 -0.71 -14.50 20.14
C PHE A 399 -0.71 -15.84 19.43
N VAL A 400 -1.84 -16.56 19.49
CA VAL A 400 -2.15 -17.65 18.57
C VAL A 400 -3.20 -17.12 17.59
N GLY A 401 -2.76 -16.55 16.47
CA GLY A 401 -3.68 -15.87 15.57
C GLY A 401 -3.01 -15.22 14.37
N HIS A 402 -3.60 -14.11 13.92
CA HIS A 402 -3.10 -13.36 12.78
C HIS A 402 -2.08 -12.28 13.20
N ARG A 403 -1.00 -12.15 12.43
CA ARG A 403 0.07 -11.15 12.65
C ARG A 403 -0.42 -9.71 12.77
N PHE A 404 -1.51 -9.36 12.08
CA PHE A 404 -2.12 -8.02 12.17
C PHE A 404 -2.77 -7.77 13.52
N THR A 405 -3.36 -8.78 14.16
CA THR A 405 -3.93 -8.63 15.49
C THR A 405 -2.80 -8.42 16.50
N ALA A 406 -1.75 -9.26 16.44
CA ALA A 406 -0.58 -9.11 17.30
C ALA A 406 0.09 -7.73 17.12
N SER A 407 0.26 -7.24 15.90
CA SER A 407 0.85 -5.91 15.67
C SER A 407 -0.02 -4.75 16.15
N GLN A 408 -1.35 -4.90 16.15
CA GLN A 408 -2.25 -3.91 16.76
C GLN A 408 -2.09 -3.85 18.28
N PHE A 409 -1.93 -5.00 18.93
CA PHE A 409 -1.63 -5.06 20.36
C PHE A 409 -0.26 -4.46 20.69
N ALA A 410 0.75 -4.73 19.86
CA ALA A 410 2.07 -4.12 20.01
C ALA A 410 2.00 -2.58 19.86
N TYR A 411 1.19 -2.07 18.93
CA TYR A 411 1.08 -0.63 18.69
C TYR A 411 0.32 0.13 19.78
N HIS A 412 -0.76 -0.47 20.29
CA HIS A 412 -1.62 0.17 21.29
C HIS A 412 -1.23 -0.17 22.74
N GLY A 413 -0.40 -1.18 22.96
CA GLY A 413 0.10 -1.58 24.27
C GLY A 413 1.24 -0.70 24.78
N SER A 414 1.60 -0.87 26.06
CA SER A 414 2.68 -0.12 26.71
C SER A 414 4.08 -0.59 26.31
N GLU A 415 4.23 -1.87 25.96
CA GLU A 415 5.52 -2.49 25.64
C GLU A 415 5.47 -3.21 24.27
N PRO A 416 5.75 -2.48 23.16
CA PRO A 416 5.65 -3.04 21.81
C PRO A 416 6.55 -4.25 21.54
N LYS A 417 7.66 -4.35 22.29
CA LYS A 417 8.66 -5.41 22.14
C LYS A 417 8.34 -6.68 22.96
N SER A 418 7.31 -6.62 23.79
CA SER A 418 6.85 -7.73 24.63
C SER A 418 5.62 -8.44 24.02
N VAL A 419 5.43 -8.34 22.70
CA VAL A 419 4.33 -8.96 21.96
C VAL A 419 4.86 -9.92 20.92
N TYR A 420 4.44 -11.18 21.03
CA TYR A 420 4.95 -12.30 20.27
C TYR A 420 3.84 -13.02 19.51
N LEU A 421 4.21 -13.71 18.44
CA LEU A 421 3.29 -14.55 17.65
C LEU A 421 3.76 -16.00 17.71
N TRP A 422 2.86 -16.88 18.14
CA TRP A 422 3.13 -18.31 18.19
C TRP A 422 3.30 -18.90 16.79
N ASN A 423 4.39 -19.65 16.60
CA ASN A 423 4.65 -20.39 15.37
C ASN A 423 5.43 -21.69 15.67
N ASN A 424 4.75 -22.83 15.57
CA ASN A 424 5.31 -24.17 15.75
C ASN A 424 5.56 -24.91 14.42
N SER A 425 5.46 -24.23 13.29
CA SER A 425 5.41 -24.90 11.99
C SER A 425 6.76 -25.33 11.42
N GLY A 426 7.86 -25.00 12.10
CA GLY A 426 9.22 -25.19 11.60
C GLY A 426 9.56 -24.34 10.37
N LYS A 427 8.70 -23.39 10.00
CA LYS A 427 8.87 -22.48 8.87
C LYS A 427 8.58 -21.05 9.28
N THR A 428 9.33 -20.12 8.73
CA THR A 428 9.04 -18.69 8.86
C THR A 428 7.71 -18.35 8.15
N ARG A 429 6.77 -17.77 8.89
CA ARG A 429 5.43 -17.37 8.43
C ARG A 429 5.22 -15.86 8.44
N SER A 430 6.01 -15.12 9.22
CA SER A 430 5.91 -13.68 9.34
C SER A 430 7.20 -13.04 9.84
N GLN A 431 7.19 -11.71 9.99
CA GLN A 431 8.30 -10.96 10.57
C GLN A 431 8.48 -11.26 12.06
N PHE A 432 7.41 -11.67 12.77
CA PHE A 432 7.53 -12.03 14.18
C PHE A 432 8.52 -13.17 14.42
N ASP A 433 8.75 -14.03 13.43
CA ASP A 433 9.71 -15.13 13.52
C ASP A 433 11.18 -14.67 13.49
N PHE A 434 11.44 -13.40 13.15
CA PHE A 434 12.78 -12.77 13.22
C PHE A 434 12.94 -11.88 14.45
N PHE A 435 11.85 -11.62 15.18
CA PHE A 435 11.92 -10.86 16.42
C PHE A 435 12.34 -11.77 17.57
N PRO A 436 12.79 -11.20 18.70
CA PRO A 436 13.06 -11.98 19.90
C PRO A 436 11.86 -12.87 20.27
N THR A 437 12.15 -14.01 20.90
CA THR A 437 11.14 -14.92 21.43
C THR A 437 10.69 -14.48 22.82
N PRO A 438 9.50 -14.91 23.29
CA PRO A 438 9.08 -14.65 24.67
C PRO A 438 10.12 -15.13 25.68
N GLU A 439 10.27 -14.38 26.77
CA GLU A 439 11.17 -14.75 27.86
C GLU A 439 10.56 -15.87 28.71
N ALA A 440 11.40 -16.77 29.21
CA ALA A 440 10.97 -17.81 30.13
C ALA A 440 10.58 -17.21 31.49
N ASP A 441 9.74 -17.92 32.25
CA ASP A 441 9.39 -17.59 33.63
C ASP A 441 8.70 -16.22 33.85
N LEU A 442 8.23 -15.58 32.77
CA LEU A 442 7.44 -14.35 32.87
C LEU A 442 5.93 -14.63 32.78
N PRO A 443 5.11 -13.92 33.59
CA PRO A 443 3.66 -13.94 33.45
C PRO A 443 3.24 -13.54 32.04
N THR A 444 2.52 -14.44 31.37
CA THR A 444 2.23 -14.33 29.94
C THR A 444 0.73 -14.27 29.71
N LEU A 445 0.27 -13.19 29.07
CA LEU A 445 -1.09 -13.09 28.56
C LEU A 445 -1.14 -13.78 27.19
N LEU A 446 -1.88 -14.87 27.11
CA LEU A 446 -2.11 -15.61 25.88
C LEU A 446 -3.43 -15.17 25.25
N VAL A 447 -3.38 -14.79 23.97
CA VAL A 447 -4.55 -14.39 23.18
C VAL A 447 -4.72 -15.36 22.02
N VAL A 448 -5.79 -16.17 22.06
CA VAL A 448 -6.12 -17.16 21.02
C VAL A 448 -7.24 -16.63 20.13
N GLU A 449 -6.96 -16.45 18.85
CA GLU A 449 -7.93 -15.96 17.86
C GLU A 449 -8.73 -17.12 17.23
N GLN A 450 -10.01 -17.22 17.60
CA GLN A 450 -10.97 -18.10 16.96
C GLN A 450 -11.62 -17.39 15.77
N LYS A 451 -11.23 -17.78 14.55
CA LYS A 451 -11.67 -17.11 13.30
C LYS A 451 -13.14 -17.38 12.93
N LYS A 452 -13.65 -18.57 13.25
CA LYS A 452 -15.02 -19.03 12.97
C LYS A 452 -15.48 -19.94 14.09
N ALA A 453 -16.78 -20.16 14.21
CA ALA A 453 -17.34 -21.10 15.19
C ALA A 453 -16.75 -22.52 15.13
N THR A 454 -16.33 -22.96 13.95
CA THR A 454 -15.72 -24.28 13.73
C THR A 454 -14.20 -24.29 13.93
N SER A 455 -13.58 -23.13 14.17
CA SER A 455 -12.14 -23.03 14.43
C SER A 455 -11.85 -23.36 15.90
N GLU A 456 -10.66 -23.85 16.17
CA GLU A 456 -10.20 -24.14 17.53
C GLU A 456 -10.18 -22.87 18.38
N ALA A 457 -10.72 -22.97 19.60
CA ALA A 457 -10.82 -21.88 20.58
C ALA A 457 -9.77 -21.98 21.69
N SER A 458 -9.07 -23.12 21.75
CA SER A 458 -8.11 -23.45 22.78
C SER A 458 -6.69 -23.23 22.26
N PRO A 459 -5.72 -22.98 23.16
CA PRO A 459 -4.32 -22.98 22.77
C PRO A 459 -3.92 -24.33 22.15
N PRO A 460 -3.02 -24.35 21.15
CA PRO A 460 -2.42 -25.58 20.64
C PRO A 460 -1.82 -26.41 21.78
N GLU A 461 -1.94 -27.74 21.72
CA GLU A 461 -1.51 -28.64 22.80
C GLU A 461 -0.02 -28.49 23.15
N ASP A 462 0.83 -28.29 22.14
CA ASP A 462 2.27 -28.10 22.30
C ASP A 462 2.60 -26.79 23.04
N LEU A 463 1.85 -25.72 22.76
CA LEU A 463 1.95 -24.48 23.53
C LEU A 463 1.36 -24.62 24.93
N ALA A 464 0.19 -25.23 25.06
CA ALA A 464 -0.50 -25.42 26.34
C ALA A 464 0.37 -26.20 27.33
N SER A 465 1.11 -27.21 26.85
CA SER A 465 2.04 -28.01 27.66
C SER A 465 3.22 -27.23 28.25
N ARG A 466 3.51 -26.04 27.70
CA ARG A 466 4.61 -25.16 28.13
C ARG A 466 4.15 -24.01 29.04
N LEU A 467 2.85 -23.88 29.28
CA LEU A 467 2.27 -22.77 30.04
C LEU A 467 1.90 -23.25 31.43
N ASP A 468 2.55 -22.71 32.44
CA ASP A 468 2.26 -23.07 33.83
C ASP A 468 1.03 -22.34 34.34
N ASN A 469 0.18 -23.07 35.07
CA ASN A 469 -1.04 -22.55 35.71
C ASN A 469 -1.95 -21.75 34.76
N LEU A 470 -2.12 -22.23 33.52
CA LEU A 470 -2.92 -21.56 32.52
C LEU A 470 -4.38 -21.34 32.98
N LYS A 471 -4.72 -20.09 33.27
CA LYS A 471 -6.04 -19.66 33.72
C LYS A 471 -6.78 -18.93 32.61
N ARG A 472 -7.98 -19.40 32.27
CA ARG A 472 -8.87 -18.66 31.36
C ARG A 472 -9.45 -17.44 32.05
N LEU A 473 -9.28 -16.26 31.47
CA LEU A 473 -9.75 -14.98 31.98
C LEU A 473 -11.09 -14.55 31.37
N GLY A 474 -11.35 -14.92 30.11
CA GLY A 474 -12.61 -14.60 29.43
C GLY A 474 -12.47 -14.59 27.91
N ASP A 475 -13.52 -14.11 27.25
CA ASP A 475 -13.56 -13.93 25.80
C ASP A 475 -13.86 -12.49 25.44
N LEU A 476 -13.20 -11.99 24.39
CA LEU A 476 -13.46 -10.68 23.82
C LEU A 476 -13.86 -10.83 22.35
N PRO A 477 -15.02 -10.29 21.92
CA PRO A 477 -15.32 -10.23 20.50
C PRO A 477 -14.45 -9.16 19.84
N MET A 478 -14.00 -9.39 18.61
CA MET A 478 -13.34 -8.33 17.82
C MET A 478 -14.26 -7.13 17.59
N HIS A 479 -15.58 -7.38 17.54
CA HIS A 479 -16.56 -6.39 17.15
C HIS A 479 -17.89 -6.61 17.88
N PRO A 480 -18.56 -5.57 18.41
CA PRO A 480 -19.74 -5.70 19.28
C PRO A 480 -20.97 -6.32 18.59
N VAL A 481 -20.94 -6.45 17.27
CA VAL A 481 -22.07 -6.91 16.45
C VAL A 481 -21.78 -8.24 15.73
N ARG A 482 -20.66 -8.90 16.07
CA ARG A 482 -20.31 -10.19 15.49
C ARG A 482 -19.72 -11.11 16.53
N ASP A 483 -20.04 -12.39 16.35
CA ASP A 483 -19.48 -13.43 17.20
C ASP A 483 -18.03 -13.76 16.87
N TYR A 484 -17.56 -13.53 15.63
CA TYR A 484 -16.22 -13.90 15.15
C TYR A 484 -15.53 -12.83 14.27
N PRO A 485 -14.19 -12.71 14.32
CA PRO A 485 -13.29 -13.49 15.18
C PRO A 485 -13.50 -13.15 16.66
N ARG A 486 -13.37 -14.18 17.50
CA ARG A 486 -13.46 -14.11 18.96
C ARG A 486 -12.07 -14.38 19.52
N PHE A 487 -11.71 -13.66 20.57
CA PHE A 487 -10.42 -13.80 21.21
C PHE A 487 -10.61 -14.41 22.59
N HIS A 488 -9.97 -15.55 22.82
CA HIS A 488 -9.96 -16.23 24.10
C HIS A 488 -8.71 -15.81 24.85
N ILE A 489 -8.92 -15.26 26.05
CA ILE A 489 -7.88 -14.63 26.85
C ILE A 489 -7.52 -15.55 28.01
N TYR A 490 -6.24 -15.88 28.11
CA TYR A 490 -5.69 -16.71 29.17
C TYR A 490 -4.48 -16.02 29.81
N LEU A 491 -4.22 -16.30 31.08
CA LEU A 491 -3.02 -15.89 31.78
C LEU A 491 -2.29 -17.13 32.27
N ALA A 492 -1.01 -17.21 31.96
CA ALA A 492 -0.09 -18.19 32.52
C ALA A 492 0.89 -17.48 33.46
N ASP A 493 1.29 -18.18 34.53
CA ASP A 493 2.25 -17.65 35.51
C ASP A 493 3.67 -17.60 34.91
N SER A 494 3.99 -18.57 34.06
CA SER A 494 5.27 -18.70 33.36
C SER A 494 5.09 -19.42 32.02
N LEU A 495 6.01 -19.14 31.09
CA LEU A 495 6.18 -19.89 29.86
C LEU A 495 7.51 -20.66 29.95
N GLN A 496 7.45 -21.98 29.82
CA GLN A 496 8.61 -22.83 29.78
C GLN A 496 9.38 -22.64 28.45
N PRO A 497 10.72 -22.63 28.50
CA PRO A 497 11.55 -22.49 27.31
C PRO A 497 11.33 -23.65 26.34
N ASP A 498 11.57 -23.39 25.06
CA ASP A 498 11.43 -24.41 24.03
C ASP A 498 12.54 -25.44 24.19
N SER A 499 12.21 -26.67 24.61
CA SER A 499 13.18 -27.75 24.80
C SER A 499 13.98 -28.13 23.53
N ALA A 500 13.55 -27.65 22.36
CA ALA A 500 14.19 -27.89 21.07
C ALA A 500 15.22 -26.82 20.63
N ASN A 501 15.31 -25.65 21.30
CA ASN A 501 16.18 -24.54 20.89
C ASN A 501 17.38 -24.26 21.82
N THR A 502 17.65 -25.13 22.79
CA THR A 502 18.82 -25.01 23.70
C THR A 502 20.17 -25.37 23.08
N THR A 503 20.27 -25.61 21.77
CA THR A 503 21.53 -26.05 21.12
C THR A 503 22.11 -25.12 20.05
N VAL A 504 21.68 -23.86 19.94
CA VAL A 504 22.34 -22.90 19.03
C VAL A 504 22.59 -21.57 19.75
N ASN A 505 23.59 -21.56 20.63
CA ASN A 505 24.42 -20.39 20.97
C ASN A 505 25.56 -20.87 21.87
N GLU A 506 26.59 -21.45 21.25
CA GLU A 506 27.99 -21.36 21.71
C GLU A 506 28.84 -20.81 20.55
#